data_AF-A0A1R4G4G9-F1
#
_entry.id   AF-A0A1R4G4G9-F1
#
_cell.length_a   1.000
_cell.length_b   1.000
_cell.length_c   1.000
_cell.angle_alpha   90.00
_cell.angle_beta   90.00
_cell.angle_gamma   90.00
#
_symmetry.space_group_name_H-M   'P 1'
#
loop_
_entity.id
_entity.type
_entity.pdbx_description
1 polymer ?
#
loop_
_entity_poly.entity_id
_entity_poly.type
_entity_poly.pdbx_seq_one_letter_code
_entity_poly.pdbx_strand_id
1 'polypeptide(L)' 'MEAIALFQSAREGEHEAAAQLLRTTSDPEAVALSLLRMLRVYLRGEEPEKLDRFIDASHRAGPPPAPDAGPRLPPLT' A
#
# COMPACT_ATOMS: atom_id res chain seq x y z
N MET A 1 -15.44 -1.36 -9.01
CA MET A 1 -14.76 -0.15 -9.51
C MET A 1 -13.81 0.42 -8.46
N GLU A 2 -14.22 0.57 -7.20
CA GLU A 2 -13.38 1.11 -6.10
C GLU A 2 -12.07 0.35 -5.86
N ALA A 3 -12.06 -0.98 -5.88
CA ALA A 3 -10.83 -1.75 -5.72
C ALA A 3 -9.80 -1.55 -6.85
N ILE A 4 -10.26 -1.26 -8.07
CA ILE A 4 -9.39 -0.95 -9.20
C ILE A 4 -8.77 0.44 -9.02
N ALA A 5 -9.58 1.43 -8.64
CA ALA A 5 -9.09 2.77 -8.31
C ALA A 5 -8.08 2.73 -7.15
N LEU A 6 -8.38 1.95 -6.09
CA LEU A 6 -7.45 1.73 -4.99
C LEU A 6 -6.12 1.12 -5.45
N PHE A 7 -6.17 0.10 -6.33
CA PHE A 7 -4.97 -0.51 -6.90
C PHE A 7 -4.17 0.47 -7.78
N GLN A 8 -4.84 1.31 -8.56
CA GLN A 8 -4.19 2.34 -9.39
C GLN A 8 -3.48 3.39 -8.54
N SER A 9 -4.16 3.96 -7.53
CA SER A 9 -3.55 4.91 -6.61
C SER A 9 -2.36 4.30 -5.85
N ALA A 10 -2.48 3.05 -5.39
CA ALA A 10 -1.38 2.34 -4.75
C ALA A 10 -0.18 2.14 -5.70
N ARG A 11 -0.42 1.79 -6.96
CA ARG A 11 0.63 1.65 -7.99
C ARG A 11 1.33 2.98 -8.30
N GLU A 12 0.57 4.07 -8.30
CA GLU A 12 1.06 5.41 -8.63
C GLU A 12 1.75 6.11 -7.44
N GLY A 13 1.76 5.48 -6.26
CA GLY A 13 2.33 6.07 -5.05
C GLY A 13 1.42 7.10 -4.38
N GLU A 14 0.17 7.23 -4.83
CA GLU A 14 -0.82 8.17 -4.29
C GLU A 14 -1.47 7.61 -3.02
N HIS A 15 -0.66 7.39 -1.99
CA HIS A 15 -1.06 6.72 -0.75
C HIS A 15 -2.17 7.48 0.00
N GLU A 16 -2.18 8.82 -0.08
CA GLU A 16 -3.25 9.65 0.51
C GLU A 16 -4.59 9.46 -0.21
N ALA A 17 -4.58 9.40 -1.54
CA ALA A 17 -5.78 9.16 -2.34
C ALA A 17 -6.34 7.74 -2.08
N ALA A 18 -5.45 6.74 -2.03
CA ALA A 18 -5.79 5.38 -1.65
C ALA A 18 -6.42 5.31 -0.24
N ALA A 19 -5.82 6.00 0.74
CA ALA A 19 -6.32 6.06 2.10
C ALA A 19 -7.66 6.80 2.19
N GLN A 20 -7.84 7.89 1.42
CA GLN A 20 -9.10 8.62 1.38
C GLN A 20 -10.22 7.77 0.80
N LEU A 21 -9.96 7.00 -0.26
CA LEU A 21 -10.92 6.09 -0.88
C LEU A 21 -11.41 5.06 0.14
N LEU A 22 -10.49 4.45 0.90
CA LEU A 22 -10.84 3.51 1.98
C LEU A 22 -11.64 4.16 3.12
N ARG A 23 -11.43 5.45 3.42
CA ARG A 23 -12.21 6.17 4.44
C ARG A 23 -13.63 6.50 3.99
N THR A 24 -13.86 6.71 2.70
CA THR A 24 -15.14 7.19 2.17
C THR A 24 -16.03 6.10 1.59
N THR A 25 -15.48 4.93 1.27
CA THR A 25 -16.29 3.80 0.80
C THR A 25 -17.23 3.32 1.90
N SER A 26 -18.42 2.84 1.50
CA SER A 26 -19.41 2.26 2.39
C SER A 26 -19.06 0.85 2.87
N ASP A 27 -18.10 0.17 2.22
CA ASP A 27 -17.65 -1.17 2.59
C ASP A 27 -16.13 -1.34 2.37
N PRO A 28 -15.31 -0.80 3.29
CA PRO A 28 -13.85 -0.84 3.16
C PRO A 28 -13.28 -2.25 3.21
N GLU A 29 -13.95 -3.18 3.91
CA GLU A 29 -13.52 -4.57 3.99
C GLU A 29 -13.70 -5.29 2.65
N ALA A 30 -14.84 -5.12 1.98
CA ALA A 30 -15.05 -5.69 0.65
C ALA A 30 -14.10 -5.10 -0.40
N VAL A 31 -13.79 -3.80 -0.31
CA VAL A 31 -12.81 -3.15 -1.20
C VAL A 31 -11.40 -3.71 -0.97
N ALA A 32 -10.98 -3.84 0.29
CA ALA A 32 -9.68 -4.43 0.64
C ALA A 32 -9.58 -5.91 0.21
N LEU A 33 -10.62 -6.72 0.43
CA LEU A 33 -10.65 -8.11 -0.01
C LEU A 33 -10.58 -8.22 -1.54
N SER A 34 -11.26 -7.32 -2.25
CA SER A 34 -11.20 -7.26 -3.72
C SER A 34 -9.79 -6.89 -4.21
N LEU A 35 -9.11 -5.96 -3.55
CA LEU A 35 -7.71 -5.64 -3.80
C LEU A 35 -6.80 -6.86 -3.62
N LEU A 36 -6.95 -7.61 -2.51
CA LEU A 36 -6.16 -8.83 -2.25
C LEU A 36 -6.38 -9.90 -3.33
N ARG A 37 -7.61 -10.05 -3.83
CA ARG A 37 -7.91 -10.96 -4.95
C ARG A 37 -7.21 -10.53 -6.24
N MET A 38 -7.16 -9.23 -6.53
CA MET A 38 -6.42 -8.70 -7.69
C MET A 38 -4.92 -8.92 -7.54
N LEU A 39 -4.36 -8.66 -6.36
CA LEU A 39 -2.94 -8.90 -6.07
C LEU A 39 -2.57 -10.37 -6.26
N ARG A 40 -3.40 -11.31 -5.81
CA ARG A 40 -3.17 -12.74 -6.05
C ARG A 40 -3.07 -13.08 -7.55
N VAL A 41 -3.89 -12.46 -8.40
CA VAL A 41 -3.85 -12.67 -9.85
C VAL A 41 -2.56 -12.08 -10.44
N TYR A 42 -2.20 -10.86 -10.04
CA TYR A 42 -0.97 -10.21 -10.48
C TYR A 42 0.28 -11.02 -10.10
N LEU A 43 0.38 -11.43 -8.83
CA LEU A 43 1.53 -12.15 -8.28
C LEU A 43 1.70 -13.56 -8.85
N ARG A 44 0.65 -14.18 -9.38
CA ARG A 44 0.75 -15.51 -10.03
C ARG A 44 1.66 -15.48 -11.27
N GLY A 45 1.79 -14.34 -11.94
CA GLY A 45 2.62 -14.20 -13.13
C GLY A 45 4.08 -13.82 -12.84
N GLU A 46 4.43 -13.59 -11.57
CA GLU A 46 5.76 -13.13 -11.18
C GLU A 46 6.70 -14.30 -10.87
N GLU A 47 8.00 -14.06 -11.02
CA GLU A 47 9.06 -15.00 -10.65
C GLU A 47 9.08 -15.21 -9.12
N PRO A 48 9.00 -16.45 -8.61
CA PRO A 48 9.02 -16.72 -7.16
C PRO A 48 10.22 -16.07 -6.44
N GLU A 49 11.40 -16.16 -7.03
CA GLU A 49 12.65 -15.63 -6.48
C GLU A 49 12.64 -14.09 -6.37
N LYS A 50 11.84 -13.40 -7.20
CA LYS A 50 11.65 -11.95 -7.09
C LYS A 50 10.75 -11.61 -5.89
N LEU A 51 9.71 -12.40 -5.65
CA LEU A 51 8.81 -12.22 -4.51
C LEU A 51 9.52 -12.47 -3.19
N ASP A 52 10.30 -13.55 -3.10
CA ASP A 52 11.06 -13.88 -1.89
C ASP A 52 12.04 -12.75 -1.53
N ARG A 53 12.80 -12.25 -2.51
CA ARG A 53 13.71 -11.12 -2.31
C ARG A 53 12.99 -9.85 -1.84
N PHE A 54 11.80 -9.58 -2.38
CA PHE A 54 11.00 -8.44 -1.95
C PHE A 54 10.56 -8.58 -0.49
N ILE A 55 10.04 -9.75 -0.10
CA ILE A 55 9.61 -10.03 1.28
C ILE A 55 10.77 -9.89 2.26
N ASP A 56 11.94 -10.47 1.94
CA ASP A 56 13.14 -10.35 2.77
C ASP A 56 13.62 -8.89 2.91
N ALA A 57 13.53 -8.10 1.84
CA ALA A 57 13.84 -6.67 1.89
C ALA A 57 12.84 -5.90 2.76
N SER A 58 11.54 -6.19 2.64
CA SER A 58 10.50 -5.56 3.47
C SER A 58 10.66 -5.88 4.95
N HIS A 59 10.98 -7.12 5.32
CA HIS A 59 11.26 -7.48 6.72
C HIS A 59 12.46 -6.71 7.29
N ARG A 60 13.51 -6.50 6.49
CA ARG A 60 14.69 -5.72 6.91
C ARG A 60 14.42 -4.22 7.01
N ALA A 61 13.59 -3.68 6.13
CA ALA A 61 13.23 -2.26 6.15
C ALA A 61 12.34 -1.89 7.36
N GLY A 62 11.58 -2.85 7.88
CA GLY A 62 10.57 -2.59 8.90
C GLY A 62 9.32 -1.88 8.31
N PRO A 63 8.32 -1.55 9.13
CA PRO A 63 7.15 -0.83 8.66
C PRO A 63 7.58 0.53 8.07
N PRO A 64 7.02 0.95 6.92
CA PRO A 64 7.28 2.27 6.39
C PRO A 64 6.94 3.33 7.43
N PRO A 65 7.72 4.42 7.53
CA PRO A 65 7.43 5.49 8.48
C PRO A 65 6.01 6.00 8.24
N ALA A 66 5.30 6.33 9.32
CA ALA A 66 4.02 7.01 9.19
C ALA A 66 4.22 8.28 8.34
N PRO A 67 3.23 8.70 7.51
CA PRO A 67 3.35 9.89 6.66
C PRO A 67 3.83 11.15 7.44
N ASP A 68 3.52 11.20 8.73
CA ASP A 68 3.80 12.33 9.61
C ASP A 68 5.09 12.16 10.44
N ALA A 69 5.84 11.07 10.24
CA ALA A 69 7.07 10.76 10.97
C ALA A 69 8.30 11.51 10.40
N GLY A 70 8.09 12.69 9.82
CA GLY A 70 9.18 13.58 9.42
C GLY A 70 10.06 13.93 10.63
N PRO A 71 11.36 14.26 10.43
CA PRO A 71 12.21 14.69 11.52
C PRO A 71 11.56 15.89 12.22
N ARG A 72 11.27 15.77 13.53
CA ARG A 72 10.91 16.94 14.33
C ARG A 72 12.12 17.87 14.34
N LEU A 73 12.09 18.90 13.50
CA LEU A 73 13.04 19.99 13.58
C LEU A 73 12.85 20.69 14.93
N PRO A 74 13.91 20.89 15.74
CA PRO A 74 13.80 21.64 16.96
C PRO A 74 13.37 23.09 16.65
N PRO A 75 12.58 23.73 17.52
CA PRO A 75 12.18 25.12 17.31
C PRO A 75 13.42 26.01 17.29
N LEU A 76 13.47 26.92 16.32
CA LEU A 76 14.48 27.96 16.26
C LEU A 76 14.19 28.95 17.41
N THR A 77 15.00 28.88 18.47
CA THR A 77 15.05 29.87 19.55
C THR A 77 15.92 31.04 19.19
#